data_AF-A0A925X312-F1
#
_entry.id   AF-A0A925X312-F1
#
_cell.length_a   1.000
_cell.length_b   1.000
_cell.length_c   1.000
_cell.angle_alpha   90.00
_cell.angle_beta   90.00
_cell.angle_gamma   90.00
#
_symmetry.space_group_name_H-M   'P 1'
#
loop_
_entity.id
_entity.type
_entity.pdbx_description
1 polymer ?
#
loop_
_entity_poly.entity_id
_entity_poly.type
_entity_poly.pdbx_seq_one_letter_code
_entity_poly.pdbx_strand_id
1 'polypeptide(L)'
;GDLLVSASSPNNDVHRFKVDGSPVGLFHNSSSLNFGEQLDHALNGDVLVAGFSSNNVVRLDPNTGALISSFAASGARGVHQLGNGNIMWTSGAGAFVFDVTSQQSTLIYQGSGRYVDVLNVPEPATGIVLASAMSLFAMRRRSRVNQDR
;
A
#
# COMPACT_ATOMS: atom_id res chain seq x y z
N GLY A 1 6.13 -15.37 10.82
CA GLY A 1 5.94 -14.78 9.48
C GLY A 1 7.21 -15.01 8.70
N ASP A 2 7.13 -14.87 7.38
CA ASP A 2 8.24 -15.06 6.46
C ASP A 2 8.49 -13.73 5.71
N LEU A 3 9.67 -13.59 5.13
CA LEU A 3 10.09 -12.44 4.34
C LEU A 3 10.00 -12.79 2.86
N LEU A 4 9.52 -11.84 2.05
CA LEU A 4 9.53 -11.95 0.60
C LEU A 4 10.54 -10.97 0.01
N VAL A 5 11.26 -11.42 -1.01
CA VAL A 5 12.25 -10.62 -1.73
C VAL A 5 11.97 -10.75 -3.21
N SER A 6 11.57 -9.65 -3.85
CA SER A 6 11.52 -9.55 -5.31
C SER A 6 12.95 -9.45 -5.87
N ALA A 7 13.17 -10.06 -7.03
CA ALA A 7 14.48 -10.09 -7.67
C ALA A 7 14.37 -9.88 -9.18
N SER A 8 15.45 -9.37 -9.77
CA SER A 8 15.62 -9.22 -11.23
C SER A 8 16.50 -10.30 -11.85
N SER A 9 17.10 -11.18 -11.04
CA SER A 9 17.93 -12.30 -11.50
C SER A 9 18.22 -13.28 -10.34
N PRO A 10 18.48 -14.58 -10.60
CA PRO A 10 18.56 -15.23 -11.92
C PRO A 10 17.22 -15.62 -12.56
N ASN A 11 16.05 -15.39 -11.94
CA ASN A 11 14.78 -15.87 -12.49
C ASN A 11 13.64 -14.83 -12.52
N ASN A 12 13.88 -13.56 -12.16
CA ASN A 12 12.83 -12.54 -12.10
C ASN A 12 11.69 -12.85 -11.12
N ASP A 13 12.04 -13.53 -10.03
CA ASP A 13 11.11 -14.20 -9.13
C ASP A 13 10.84 -13.40 -7.85
N VAL A 14 9.92 -13.93 -7.04
CA VAL A 14 9.82 -13.60 -5.62
C VAL A 14 10.38 -14.78 -4.83
N HIS A 15 11.37 -14.52 -3.98
CA HIS A 15 11.99 -15.48 -3.07
C HIS A 15 11.38 -15.36 -1.67
N ARG A 16 11.34 -16.48 -0.94
CA ARG A 16 10.85 -16.57 0.43
C ARG A 16 11.98 -16.94 1.37
N PHE A 17 12.03 -16.23 2.49
CA PHE A 17 12.95 -16.45 3.59
C PHE A 17 12.16 -16.52 4.90
N LYS A 18 12.70 -17.17 5.91
CA LYS A 18 12.20 -16.97 7.28
C LYS A 18 12.65 -15.59 7.76
N VAL A 19 12.02 -15.11 8.84
CA VAL A 19 12.39 -13.84 9.48
C VAL A 19 13.81 -13.81 10.05
N ASP A 20 14.46 -14.95 10.24
CA ASP A 20 15.88 -15.05 10.61
C ASP A 20 16.83 -14.94 9.39
N GLY A 21 16.29 -14.74 8.19
CA GLY A 21 17.04 -14.64 6.94
C GLY A 21 17.39 -15.99 6.30
N SER A 22 17.01 -17.12 6.90
CA SER A 22 17.23 -18.43 6.28
C SER A 22 16.36 -18.62 5.02
N PRO A 23 16.90 -19.17 3.92
CA PRO A 23 16.14 -19.36 2.70
C PRO A 23 15.08 -20.45 2.88
N VAL A 24 13.86 -20.20 2.41
CA VAL A 24 12.78 -21.19 2.32
C VAL A 24 12.69 -21.73 0.90
N GLY A 25 12.80 -20.86 -0.10
CA GLY A 25 12.74 -21.23 -1.51
C GLY A 25 12.10 -20.14 -2.37
N LEU A 26 11.57 -20.56 -3.52
CA LEU A 26 10.80 -19.68 -4.40
C LEU A 26 9.39 -19.49 -3.84
N PHE A 27 8.92 -18.25 -3.81
CA PHE A 27 7.52 -17.93 -3.58
C PHE A 27 6.75 -17.94 -4.89
N HIS A 28 7.28 -17.26 -5.91
CA HIS A 28 6.68 -17.19 -7.24
C HIS A 28 7.75 -17.29 -8.32
N ASN A 29 7.47 -18.07 -9.36
CA ASN A 29 8.28 -18.14 -10.59
C ASN A 29 7.40 -18.38 -11.81
N SER A 30 7.32 -17.39 -12.69
CA SER A 30 6.66 -17.51 -13.99
C SER A 30 7.10 -16.40 -14.93
N SER A 31 6.80 -16.53 -16.22
CA SER A 31 7.00 -15.45 -17.20
C SER A 31 6.00 -14.29 -17.07
N SER A 32 4.96 -14.44 -16.22
CA SER A 32 3.94 -13.40 -16.02
C SER A 32 4.41 -12.24 -15.15
N LEU A 33 5.48 -12.45 -14.38
CA LEU A 33 6.17 -11.44 -13.60
C LEU A 33 7.63 -11.42 -14.05
N ASN A 34 8.11 -10.25 -14.46
CA ASN A 34 9.50 -10.07 -14.86
C ASN A 34 10.05 -8.77 -14.28
N PHE A 35 11.20 -8.86 -13.59
CA PHE A 35 11.83 -7.79 -12.84
C PHE A 35 10.84 -7.18 -11.83
N GLY A 36 10.48 -7.96 -10.81
CA GLY A 36 9.67 -7.46 -9.70
C GLY A 36 10.41 -6.36 -8.96
N GLU A 37 9.79 -5.20 -8.81
CA GLU A 37 10.26 -4.10 -7.98
C GLU A 37 9.55 -4.14 -6.61
N GLN A 38 8.66 -3.21 -6.29
CA GLN A 38 7.99 -3.20 -5.00
C GLN A 38 7.01 -4.37 -4.81
N LEU A 39 7.04 -4.93 -3.61
CA LEU A 39 6.03 -5.85 -3.07
C LEU A 39 5.15 -5.08 -2.06
N ASP A 40 3.87 -5.41 -2.01
CA ASP A 40 2.97 -4.96 -0.95
C ASP A 40 1.88 -6.01 -0.65
N HIS A 41 1.25 -5.92 0.52
CA HIS A 41 0.14 -6.78 0.89
C HIS A 41 -1.20 -6.09 0.67
N ALA A 42 -2.07 -6.73 -0.10
CA ALA A 42 -3.47 -6.34 -0.19
C ALA A 42 -4.21 -6.59 1.14
N LEU A 43 -5.35 -5.93 1.33
CA LEU A 43 -6.20 -6.03 2.52
C LEU A 43 -6.69 -7.45 2.81
N ASN A 44 -6.80 -8.29 1.78
CA ASN A 44 -7.17 -9.71 1.91
C ASN A 44 -5.96 -10.64 2.15
N GLY A 45 -4.75 -10.09 2.23
CA GLY A 45 -3.50 -10.81 2.42
C GLY A 45 -2.76 -11.16 1.13
N ASP A 46 -3.38 -11.05 -0.05
CA ASP A 46 -2.71 -11.33 -1.33
C ASP A 46 -1.48 -10.46 -1.51
N VAL A 47 -0.48 -10.97 -2.23
CA VAL A 47 0.76 -10.24 -2.49
C VAL A 47 0.65 -9.51 -3.82
N LEU A 48 0.77 -8.18 -3.79
CA LEU A 48 0.89 -7.34 -4.96
C LEU A 48 2.37 -7.18 -5.33
N VAL A 49 2.67 -7.27 -6.63
CA VAL A 49 4.04 -7.06 -7.13
C VAL A 49 4.02 -6.14 -8.34
N ALA A 50 4.84 -5.09 -8.33
CA ALA A 50 5.09 -4.26 -9.49
C ALA A 50 6.11 -4.95 -10.41
N GLY A 51 5.68 -5.37 -11.60
CA GLY A 51 6.53 -6.01 -12.60
C GLY A 51 7.06 -5.01 -13.62
N PHE A 52 8.32 -4.58 -13.45
CA PHE A 52 8.92 -3.53 -14.26
C PHE A 52 9.09 -3.95 -15.72
N SER A 53 9.68 -5.12 -15.97
CA SER A 53 9.91 -5.63 -17.33
C SER A 53 8.70 -6.35 -17.91
N SER A 54 7.84 -6.95 -17.07
CA SER A 54 6.57 -7.53 -17.51
C SER A 54 5.47 -6.49 -17.76
N ASN A 55 5.72 -5.21 -17.45
CA ASN A 55 4.80 -4.09 -17.69
C ASN A 55 3.41 -4.29 -17.06
N ASN A 56 3.38 -4.82 -15.86
CA ASN A 56 2.14 -5.14 -15.16
C ASN A 56 2.30 -4.98 -13.64
N VAL A 57 1.16 -4.98 -12.96
CA VAL A 57 1.09 -5.33 -11.55
C VAL A 57 0.40 -6.67 -11.47
N VAL A 58 0.97 -7.60 -10.70
CA VAL A 58 0.39 -8.93 -10.47
C VAL A 58 -0.12 -9.03 -9.03
N ARG A 59 -1.17 -9.84 -8.84
CA ARG A 59 -1.68 -10.28 -7.54
C ARG A 59 -1.45 -11.77 -7.39
N LEU A 60 -0.78 -12.16 -6.32
CA LEU A 60 -0.36 -13.53 -6.05
C LEU A 60 -1.07 -14.06 -4.80
N ASP A 61 -1.41 -15.34 -4.82
CA ASP A 61 -1.94 -16.05 -3.66
C ASP A 61 -0.89 -16.06 -2.54
N PRO A 62 -1.24 -15.67 -1.30
CA PRO A 62 -0.26 -15.49 -0.25
C PRO A 62 0.30 -16.79 0.32
N ASN A 63 -0.37 -17.92 0.07
CA ASN A 63 0.03 -19.22 0.60
C ASN A 63 0.93 -19.98 -0.38
N THR A 64 0.62 -19.87 -1.67
CA THR A 64 1.20 -20.67 -2.75
C THR A 64 2.06 -19.86 -3.72
N GLY A 65 1.91 -18.53 -3.72
CA GLY A 65 2.52 -17.64 -4.71
C GLY A 65 1.96 -17.79 -6.13
N ALA A 66 0.85 -18.51 -6.31
CA ALA A 66 0.20 -18.65 -7.60
C ALA A 66 -0.35 -17.31 -8.10
N LEU A 67 -0.27 -17.05 -9.42
CA LEU A 67 -0.87 -15.87 -10.02
C LEU A 67 -2.40 -15.93 -9.90
N ILE A 68 -3.00 -14.91 -9.29
CA ILE A 68 -4.47 -14.75 -9.21
C ILE A 68 -4.97 -13.87 -10.36
N SER A 69 -4.33 -12.71 -10.55
CA SER A 69 -4.74 -11.73 -11.55
C SER A 69 -3.60 -10.76 -11.87
N SER A 70 -3.74 -9.99 -12.94
CA SER A 70 -2.84 -8.90 -13.28
C SER A 70 -3.55 -7.78 -14.02
N PHE A 71 -2.94 -6.60 -14.06
CA PHE A 71 -3.37 -5.50 -14.92
C PHE A 71 -2.17 -4.80 -15.56
N ALA A 72 -2.40 -4.18 -16.72
CA ALA A 72 -1.35 -3.48 -17.46
C ALA A 72 -0.87 -2.23 -16.69
N ALA A 73 0.45 -2.14 -16.50
CA ALA A 73 1.11 -1.07 -15.76
C ALA A 73 2.54 -0.92 -16.28
N SER A 74 2.71 -0.12 -17.35
CA SER A 74 4.00 -0.04 -18.04
C SER A 74 5.10 0.51 -17.14
N GLY A 75 6.21 -0.24 -17.06
CA GLY A 75 7.36 0.09 -16.22
C GLY A 75 6.97 0.31 -14.76
N ALA A 76 6.08 -0.53 -14.21
CA ALA A 76 5.63 -0.44 -12.83
C ALA A 76 6.80 -0.56 -11.86
N ARG A 77 6.78 0.27 -10.81
CA ARG A 77 7.86 0.37 -9.82
C ARG A 77 7.36 0.20 -8.39
N GLY A 78 6.39 1.04 -8.01
CA GLY A 78 5.70 0.98 -6.74
C GLY A 78 4.29 0.43 -6.88
N VAL A 79 3.78 -0.16 -5.80
CA VAL A 79 2.40 -0.67 -5.71
C VAL A 79 1.91 -0.58 -4.27
N HIS A 80 0.64 -0.20 -4.09
CA HIS A 80 -0.05 -0.24 -2.80
C HIS A 80 -1.57 -0.34 -2.99
N GLN A 81 -2.26 -1.13 -2.16
CA GLN A 81 -3.73 -1.12 -2.16
C GLN A 81 -4.28 0.02 -1.29
N LEU A 82 -5.13 0.86 -1.88
CA LEU A 82 -5.84 1.92 -1.18
C LEU A 82 -6.98 1.36 -0.32
N GLY A 83 -7.38 2.11 0.71
CA GLY A 83 -8.46 1.69 1.63
C GLY A 83 -9.84 1.49 0.99
N ASN A 84 -10.06 1.99 -0.23
CA ASN A 84 -11.27 1.76 -1.01
C ASN A 84 -11.18 0.52 -1.94
N GLY A 85 -10.08 -0.23 -1.88
CA GLY A 85 -9.84 -1.43 -2.69
C GLY A 85 -9.14 -1.18 -4.02
N ASN A 86 -9.06 0.07 -4.49
CA ASN A 86 -8.29 0.44 -5.69
C ASN A 86 -6.79 0.30 -5.44
N ILE A 87 -5.99 0.27 -6.50
CA ILE A 87 -4.55 0.02 -6.41
C ILE A 87 -3.81 1.26 -6.90
N MET A 88 -3.00 1.86 -6.02
CA MET A 88 -2.01 2.84 -6.43
C MET A 88 -0.79 2.12 -7.00
N TRP A 89 -0.26 2.60 -8.12
CA TRP A 89 0.99 2.13 -8.68
C TRP A 89 1.79 3.28 -9.27
N THR A 90 3.08 3.09 -9.48
CA THR A 90 3.96 4.15 -9.99
C THR A 90 4.84 3.65 -11.13
N SER A 91 5.35 4.59 -11.93
CA SER A 91 6.33 4.32 -12.97
C SER A 91 7.22 5.54 -13.22
N GLY A 92 8.07 5.45 -14.25
CA GLY A 92 8.81 6.62 -14.74
C GLY A 92 7.93 7.79 -15.21
N ALA A 93 6.65 7.56 -15.50
CA ALA A 93 5.72 8.58 -15.98
C ALA A 93 4.92 9.27 -14.86
N GLY A 94 4.69 8.59 -13.73
CA GLY A 94 3.92 9.18 -12.64
C GLY A 94 3.54 8.23 -11.52
N ALA A 95 2.61 8.70 -10.71
CA ALA A 95 1.76 7.87 -9.87
C ALA A 95 0.36 7.76 -10.48
N PHE A 96 -0.21 6.58 -10.41
CA PHE A 96 -1.48 6.21 -11.00
C PHE A 96 -2.37 5.54 -9.97
N VAL A 97 -3.68 5.63 -10.16
CA VAL A 97 -4.66 4.81 -9.44
C VAL A 97 -5.36 3.92 -10.46
N PHE A 98 -5.21 2.61 -10.30
CA PHE A 98 -5.99 1.59 -10.98
C PHE A 98 -7.30 1.38 -10.25
N ASP A 99 -8.40 1.70 -10.93
CA ASP A 99 -9.73 1.41 -10.48
C ASP A 99 -10.09 -0.04 -10.82
N VAL A 100 -10.30 -0.86 -9.79
CA VAL A 100 -10.47 -2.31 -9.94
C VAL A 100 -11.80 -2.66 -10.63
N THR A 101 -12.82 -1.80 -10.49
CA THR A 101 -14.15 -2.06 -11.06
C THR A 101 -14.17 -1.76 -12.56
N SER A 102 -13.65 -0.60 -12.95
CA SER A 102 -13.60 -0.16 -14.34
C SER A 102 -12.39 -0.71 -15.11
N GLN A 103 -11.42 -1.28 -14.41
CA GLN A 103 -10.15 -1.77 -14.94
C GLN A 103 -9.34 -0.70 -15.69
N GLN A 104 -9.35 0.54 -15.17
CA GLN A 104 -8.64 1.67 -15.77
C GLN A 104 -7.66 2.31 -14.80
N SER A 105 -6.49 2.71 -15.31
CA SER A 105 -5.52 3.50 -14.56
C SER A 105 -5.66 4.99 -14.87
N THR A 106 -5.73 5.82 -13.84
CA THR A 106 -5.74 7.29 -13.96
C THR A 106 -4.43 7.86 -13.41
N LEU A 107 -3.75 8.72 -14.19
CA LEU A 107 -2.58 9.46 -13.73
C LEU A 107 -3.01 10.52 -12.70
N ILE A 108 -2.46 10.45 -11.49
CA ILE A 108 -2.77 11.40 -10.40
C ILE A 108 -1.60 12.34 -10.09
N TYR A 109 -0.39 11.97 -10.52
CA TYR A 109 0.80 12.81 -10.38
C TYR A 109 1.75 12.51 -11.53
N GLN A 110 2.16 13.53 -12.28
CA GLN A 110 3.16 13.41 -13.33
C GLN A 110 4.56 13.56 -12.75
N GLY A 111 5.47 12.64 -13.11
CA GLY A 111 6.86 12.67 -12.66
C GLY A 111 7.42 11.26 -12.52
N SER A 112 8.69 11.14 -12.15
CA SER A 112 9.28 9.81 -12.00
C SER A 112 8.93 9.24 -10.62
N GLY A 113 7.89 8.42 -10.55
CA GLY A 113 7.51 7.69 -9.34
C GLY A 113 8.46 6.53 -9.05
N ARG A 114 8.55 6.16 -7.78
CA ARG A 114 9.26 4.97 -7.26
C ARG A 114 8.37 4.33 -6.20
N TYR A 115 8.92 3.83 -5.11
CA TYR A 115 8.16 3.07 -4.14
C TYR A 115 7.18 3.92 -3.36
N VAL A 116 6.05 3.30 -3.04
CA VAL A 116 4.99 3.85 -2.21
C VAL A 116 5.27 3.42 -0.78
N ASP A 117 5.35 4.36 0.14
CA ASP A 117 5.43 4.07 1.57
C ASP A 117 4.25 4.71 2.29
N VAL A 118 3.70 4.02 3.28
CA VAL A 118 2.56 4.50 4.04
C VAL A 118 3.07 5.24 5.26
N LEU A 119 2.97 6.57 5.22
CA LEU A 119 3.27 7.40 6.38
C LEU A 119 2.07 7.43 7.32
N ASN A 120 2.13 6.60 8.36
CA ASN A 120 1.18 6.66 9.47
C ASN A 120 1.53 7.85 10.37
N VAL A 121 0.86 8.98 10.17
CA VAL A 121 0.95 10.13 11.08
C VAL A 121 -0.07 9.91 12.20
N PRO A 122 0.35 9.73 13.47
CA PRO A 122 -0.60 9.71 14.57
C PRO A 122 -1.33 11.05 14.58
N GLU A 123 -2.66 11.01 14.56
CA GLU A 123 -3.44 12.23 14.73
C GLU A 123 -2.95 12.91 16.02
N PRO A 124 -2.51 14.18 15.96
CA PRO A 124 -2.09 14.84 17.17
C PRO A 124 -3.28 14.83 18.13
N ALA A 125 -3.03 14.53 19.40
CA ALA A 125 -4.04 14.45 20.47
C ALA A 125 -4.87 15.75 20.65
N THR A 126 -4.69 16.75 19.78
CA THR A 126 -5.43 18.00 19.64
C THR A 126 -6.95 17.81 19.58
N GLY A 127 -7.44 16.68 19.09
CA GLY A 127 -8.88 16.33 19.17
C GLY A 127 -9.37 16.19 20.62
N ILE A 128 -8.54 15.68 21.53
CA ILE A 128 -8.83 15.52 22.96
C ILE A 128 -8.65 16.86 23.70
N VAL A 129 -7.69 17.69 23.27
CA VAL A 129 -7.47 19.04 23.85
C VAL A 129 -8.62 19.99 23.51
N LEU A 130 -9.21 19.93 22.31
CA LEU A 130 -10.38 20.76 21.98
C LEU A 130 -11.64 20.35 22.76
N ALA A 131 -11.86 19.04 22.97
CA ALA A 131 -13.02 18.56 23.74
C ALA A 131 -12.94 18.93 25.23
N SER A 132 -11.74 18.89 25.82
CA SER A 132 -11.50 19.31 27.21
C SER A 132 -11.58 20.83 27.38
N ALA A 133 -11.08 21.62 26.43
CA ALA A 133 -11.23 23.08 26.44
C ALA A 133 -12.71 23.50 26.30
N MET A 134 -13.49 22.91 25.39
CA MET A 134 -14.92 23.24 25.24
C MET A 134 -15.74 22.86 26.48
N SER A 135 -15.41 21.76 27.17
CA SER A 135 -16.06 21.34 28.41
C SER A 135 -15.80 22.33 29.57
N LEU A 136 -14.57 22.82 29.69
CA LEU A 136 -14.19 23.83 30.69
C LEU A 136 -14.85 25.20 30.45
N PHE A 137 -15.00 25.61 29.18
CA PHE A 137 -15.71 26.85 28.83
C PHE A 137 -17.24 26.73 29.01
N ALA A 138 -17.83 25.56 28.71
CA ALA A 138 -19.25 25.30 28.96
C ALA A 138 -19.60 25.26 30.46
N MET A 139 -18.71 24.71 31.31
CA MET A 139 -18.88 24.71 32.76
C MET A 139 -18.75 26.12 33.38
N ARG A 140 -17.83 26.96 32.89
CA ARG A 140 -17.66 28.35 33.41
C ARG A 140 -18.82 29.29 33.08
N ARG A 141 -19.59 29.04 32.02
CA ARG A 141 -20.77 29.86 31.68
C ARG A 141 -21.98 29.58 32.57
N ARG A 142 -22.09 28.38 33.16
CA ARG A 142 -23.24 28.00 34.02
C ARG A 142 -23.15 28.54 35.45
N SER A 143 -21.97 28.88 35.95
CA SER A 143 -21.81 29.33 37.35
C SER A 143 -22.11 30.82 37.59
N ARG A 144 -22.16 31.66 36.55
CA ARG A 144 -22.42 33.11 36.68
C ARG A 144 -23.91 33.50 36.71
N VAL A 145 -24.82 32.60 36.35
CA VAL A 145 -26.26 32.90 36.28
C VAL A 145 -26.97 32.72 37.64
N ASN A 146 -26.32 32.10 38.63
CA ASN A 146 -26.92 31.75 39.93
C ASN A 146 -26.50 32.66 41.10
N GLN A 147 -25.87 33.81 40.87
CA GLN A 147 -25.47 34.73 41.96
C GLN A 147 -26.31 36.01 42.08
N ASP A 148 -27.32 36.22 41.23
CA ASP A 148 -28.19 37.41 41.26
C ASP A 148 -29.66 37.10 41.64
N ARG A 149 -29.89 36.30 42.69
CA ARG A 149 -31.23 36.10 43.29
C ARG A 149 -31.21 36.24 44.79
#